data_AF-A0A2D6E5H8-F1
#
_entry.id   AF-A0A2D6E5H8-F1
#
_cell.length_a   1.000
_cell.length_b   1.000
_cell.length_c   1.000
_cell.angle_alpha   90.00
_cell.angle_beta   90.00
_cell.angle_gamma   90.00
#
_symmetry.space_group_name_H-M   'P 1'
#
loop_
_entity.id
_entity.type
_entity.pdbx_description
1 polymer ?
#
loop_
_entity_poly.entity_id
_entity_poly.type
_entity_poly.pdbx_seq_one_letter_code
_entity_poly.pdbx_strand_id
1 'polypeptide(L)'
;MSWVPPKSPYNLIQESLWKDPWRLFVACIFCNLTRRRDAEPYIWKFFKKYPNAESASSAAQRDIEVMIKPLGLAERRSKSLVRMSNDYLVKDWKEYPESLYGIGKYASDAYRIFCTGDWRSVDPKDHALNDYHTWLKNETEKRDKT
;
A
#
# COMPACT_ATOMS: atom_id res chain seq x y z
N MET A 1 -12.04 -20.02 0.53
CA MET A 1 -12.05 -19.10 1.70
C MET A 1 -11.56 -17.74 1.23
N SER A 2 -12.27 -16.66 1.53
CA SER A 2 -11.75 -15.31 1.29
C SER A 2 -10.78 -14.94 2.41
N TRP A 3 -9.53 -14.64 2.07
CA TRP A 3 -8.55 -14.13 3.02
C TRP A 3 -9.05 -12.81 3.65
N VAL A 4 -8.91 -12.69 4.98
CA VAL A 4 -9.11 -11.44 5.71
C VAL A 4 -7.90 -11.28 6.64
N PRO A 5 -7.03 -10.28 6.42
CA PRO A 5 -5.87 -10.09 7.27
C PRO A 5 -6.32 -9.75 8.70
N PRO A 6 -5.83 -10.47 9.73
CA PRO A 6 -6.24 -10.24 11.11
C PRO A 6 -5.73 -8.89 11.63
N LYS A 7 -6.45 -8.30 12.58
CA LYS A 7 -6.05 -7.04 13.21
C LYS A 7 -4.87 -7.27 14.16
N SER A 8 -3.80 -6.54 13.95
CA SER A 8 -2.59 -6.62 14.77
C SER A 8 -2.55 -5.52 15.85
N PRO A 9 -1.74 -5.68 16.90
CA PRO A 9 -1.49 -4.60 17.86
C PRO A 9 -0.74 -3.40 17.24
N TYR A 10 -0.16 -3.54 16.03
CA TYR A 10 0.58 -2.48 15.33
C TYR A 10 -0.32 -1.53 14.54
N ASN A 11 -1.59 -1.91 14.32
CA ASN A 11 -2.62 -1.10 13.65
C ASN A 11 -2.20 -0.56 12.29
N LEU A 12 -1.46 -1.33 11.47
CA LEU A 12 -0.94 -0.85 10.19
C LEU A 12 -2.06 -0.34 9.26
N ILE A 13 -1.79 0.71 8.48
CA ILE A 13 -2.81 1.29 7.60
C ILE A 13 -3.33 0.28 6.57
N GLN A 14 -2.46 -0.65 6.14
CA GLN A 14 -2.78 -1.75 5.22
C GLN A 14 -3.89 -2.65 5.77
N GLU A 15 -3.99 -2.84 7.09
CA GLU A 15 -5.06 -3.62 7.73
C GLU A 15 -6.45 -3.00 7.52
N SER A 16 -6.53 -1.72 7.16
CA SER A 16 -7.79 -1.03 6.85
C SER A 16 -8.08 -0.92 5.36
N LEU A 17 -7.04 -1.02 4.52
CA LEU A 17 -7.12 -0.81 3.07
C LEU A 17 -7.12 -2.10 2.25
N TRP A 18 -6.96 -3.27 2.88
CA TRP A 18 -6.77 -4.56 2.21
C TRP A 18 -7.82 -4.93 1.15
N LYS A 19 -9.05 -4.41 1.26
CA LYS A 19 -10.13 -4.65 0.29
C LYS A 19 -9.93 -3.92 -1.04
N ASP A 20 -9.05 -2.92 -1.07
CA ASP A 20 -8.76 -2.07 -2.21
C ASP A 20 -7.24 -2.03 -2.44
N PRO A 21 -6.71 -2.93 -3.29
CA PRO A 21 -5.28 -2.98 -3.58
C PRO A 21 -4.72 -1.65 -4.10
N TRP A 22 -5.50 -0.87 -4.87
CA TRP A 22 -5.05 0.43 -5.36
C TRP A 22 -4.84 1.41 -4.21
N ARG A 23 -5.79 1.50 -3.26
CA ARG A 23 -5.62 2.32 -2.06
C ARG A 23 -4.44 1.84 -1.20
N LEU A 24 -4.24 0.54 -1.08
CA LEU A 24 -3.08 -0.01 -0.38
C LEU A 24 -1.77 0.45 -1.03
N PHE A 25 -1.66 0.37 -2.36
CA PHE A 25 -0.48 0.84 -3.10
C PHE A 25 -0.26 2.34 -2.96
N VAL A 26 -1.32 3.15 -3.03
CA VAL A 26 -1.25 4.60 -2.75
C VAL A 26 -0.67 4.83 -1.36
N ALA A 27 -1.20 4.16 -0.33
CA ALA A 27 -0.69 4.31 1.04
C ALA A 27 0.79 3.93 1.15
N CYS A 28 1.24 2.86 0.49
CA CYS A 28 2.66 2.50 0.43
C CYS A 28 3.52 3.60 -0.23
N ILE A 29 3.06 4.21 -1.33
CA ILE A 29 3.78 5.32 -1.99
C ILE A 29 3.92 6.52 -1.05
N PHE A 30 2.88 6.84 -0.28
CA PHE A 30 2.90 7.92 0.71
C PHE A 30 3.86 7.64 1.88
N CYS A 31 3.92 6.39 2.36
CA CYS A 31 4.78 5.98 3.47
C CYS A 31 6.26 5.77 3.07
N ASN A 32 6.60 5.79 1.78
CA ASN A 32 7.99 5.65 1.34
C ASN A 32 8.87 6.79 1.88
N LEU A 33 9.81 6.45 2.77
CA LEU A 33 10.69 7.42 3.46
C LEU A 33 9.91 8.53 4.19
N THR A 34 8.71 8.23 4.69
CA THR A 34 7.92 9.17 5.49
C THR A 34 7.16 8.43 6.56
N ARG A 35 7.18 8.97 7.78
CA ARG A 35 6.48 8.37 8.91
C ARG A 35 4.98 8.41 8.62
N ARG A 36 4.30 7.29 8.88
CA ARG A 36 2.85 7.18 8.66
C ARG A 36 2.07 8.33 9.31
N ARG A 37 2.41 8.72 10.54
CA ARG A 37 1.74 9.81 11.26
C ARG A 37 1.68 11.13 10.46
N ASP A 38 2.71 11.38 9.66
CA ASP A 38 2.85 12.59 8.86
C ASP A 38 2.16 12.42 7.50
N ALA A 39 2.24 11.21 6.91
CA ALA A 39 1.65 10.88 5.61
C ALA A 39 0.11 10.68 5.65
N GLU A 40 -0.43 10.09 6.70
CA GLU A 40 -1.81 9.62 6.79
C GLU A 40 -2.87 10.71 6.54
N PRO A 41 -2.76 11.95 7.08
CA PRO A 41 -3.69 13.02 6.75
C PRO A 41 -3.76 13.31 5.24
N TYR A 42 -2.63 13.20 4.54
CA TYR A 42 -2.57 13.44 3.10
C TYR A 42 -3.01 12.24 2.27
N ILE A 43 -2.86 11.01 2.79
CA ILE A 43 -3.46 9.81 2.19
C ILE A 43 -4.98 9.98 2.13
N TRP A 44 -5.61 10.34 3.25
CA TRP A 44 -7.06 10.55 3.30
C TRP A 44 -7.51 11.75 2.47
N LYS A 45 -6.74 12.84 2.47
CA LYS A 45 -6.99 13.99 1.59
C LYS A 45 -6.91 13.61 0.11
N PHE A 46 -5.94 12.78 -0.26
CA PHE A 46 -5.78 12.27 -1.62
C PHE A 46 -6.98 11.40 -2.00
N PHE A 47 -7.38 10.42 -1.19
CA PHE A 47 -8.56 9.59 -1.47
C PHE A 47 -9.87 10.36 -1.54
N LYS A 48 -9.99 11.46 -0.78
CA LYS A 48 -11.15 12.33 -0.88
C LYS A 48 -11.22 13.06 -2.22
N LYS A 49 -10.08 13.51 -2.77
CA LYS A 49 -10.03 14.20 -4.06
C LYS A 49 -10.04 13.24 -5.25
N TYR A 50 -9.39 12.09 -5.12
CA TYR A 50 -9.23 11.06 -6.13
C TYR A 50 -9.68 9.71 -5.53
N PRO A 51 -10.96 9.34 -5.63
CA PRO A 51 -11.51 8.19 -4.90
C PRO A 51 -11.13 6.82 -5.47
N ASN A 52 -10.61 6.78 -6.70
CA ASN A 52 -10.27 5.56 -7.45
C ASN A 52 -9.10 5.78 -8.43
N ALA A 53 -8.62 4.69 -9.03
CA ALA A 53 -7.50 4.72 -9.96
C ALA A 53 -7.77 5.57 -11.22
N GLU A 54 -9.01 5.59 -11.73
CA GLU A 54 -9.41 6.34 -12.93
C GLU A 54 -9.27 7.86 -12.72
N SER A 55 -9.75 8.35 -11.57
CA SER A 55 -9.63 9.78 -11.22
C SER A 55 -8.19 10.18 -10.94
N ALA A 56 -7.39 9.29 -10.34
CA ALA A 56 -5.99 9.55 -10.05
C ALA A 56 -5.08 9.47 -11.28
N SER A 57 -5.36 8.57 -12.22
CA SER A 57 -4.61 8.44 -13.48
C SER A 57 -4.83 9.63 -14.42
N SER A 58 -6.02 10.24 -14.36
CA SER A 58 -6.40 11.42 -15.14
C SER A 58 -6.02 12.74 -14.46
N ALA A 59 -5.47 12.70 -13.24
CA ALA A 59 -5.17 13.89 -12.47
C ALA A 59 -3.95 14.65 -13.04
N ALA A 60 -4.03 15.98 -13.00
CA ALA A 60 -2.83 16.80 -13.22
C ALA A 60 -1.80 16.50 -12.11
N GLN A 61 -0.61 16.02 -12.49
CA GLN A 61 0.46 15.70 -11.54
C GLN A 61 0.75 16.89 -10.60
N ARG A 62 0.72 18.11 -11.14
CA ARG A 62 1.01 19.35 -10.40
C ARG A 62 0.05 19.57 -9.23
N ASP A 63 -1.23 19.24 -9.38
CA ASP A 63 -2.22 19.35 -8.31
C ASP A 63 -1.89 18.45 -7.12
N ILE A 64 -1.49 17.21 -7.43
CA ILE A 64 -1.08 16.23 -6.42
C ILE A 64 0.22 16.69 -5.76
N GLU A 65 1.18 17.16 -6.54
CA GLU A 65 2.46 17.66 -6.04
C GLU A 65 2.28 18.81 -5.04
N VAL A 66 1.47 19.81 -5.38
CA VAL A 66 1.15 20.93 -4.48
C VAL A 66 0.47 20.43 -3.21
N MET A 67 -0.47 19.48 -3.34
CA MET A 67 -1.17 18.90 -2.20
C MET A 67 -0.23 18.24 -1.19
N ILE A 68 0.80 17.53 -1.67
CA ILE A 68 1.68 16.70 -0.83
C ILE A 68 3.06 17.34 -0.59
N LYS A 69 3.26 18.59 -1.03
CA LYS A 69 4.52 19.34 -0.90
C LYS A 69 5.14 19.27 0.51
N PRO A 70 4.39 19.35 1.62
CA PRO A 70 4.96 19.29 2.97
C PRO A 70 5.63 17.95 3.33
N LEU A 71 5.31 16.86 2.63
CA LEU A 71 5.85 15.53 2.93
C LEU A 71 7.25 15.27 2.35
N GLY A 72 7.79 16.20 1.56
CA GLY A 72 9.00 15.97 0.78
C GLY A 72 8.77 15.00 -0.39
N LEU A 73 9.76 14.88 -1.28
CA LEU A 73 9.71 14.01 -2.47
C LEU A 73 8.43 14.20 -3.34
N ALA A 74 7.80 15.37 -3.26
CA ALA A 74 6.45 15.58 -3.80
C ALA A 74 6.37 15.40 -5.31
N GLU A 75 7.39 15.83 -6.05
CA GLU A 75 7.49 15.63 -7.49
C GLU A 75 7.54 14.13 -7.85
N ARG A 76 8.45 13.39 -7.23
CA ARG A 76 8.59 11.95 -7.46
C ARG A 76 7.33 11.18 -7.04
N ARG A 77 6.74 11.52 -5.89
CA ARG A 77 5.51 10.88 -5.38
C ARG A 77 4.30 11.17 -6.25
N SER A 78 4.07 12.42 -6.63
CA SER A 78 2.95 12.79 -7.50
C SER A 78 3.03 12.09 -8.85
N LYS A 79 4.22 12.04 -9.47
CA LYS A 79 4.45 11.24 -10.68
C LYS A 79 4.15 9.76 -10.47
N SER A 80 4.57 9.21 -9.33
CA SER A 80 4.30 7.81 -9.00
C SER A 80 2.81 7.54 -8.83
N LEU A 81 2.07 8.40 -8.14
CA LEU A 81 0.62 8.26 -7.92
C LEU A 81 -0.16 8.25 -9.23
N VAL A 82 0.14 9.16 -10.16
CA VAL A 82 -0.53 9.22 -11.47
C VAL A 82 -0.19 7.99 -12.31
N ARG A 83 1.11 7.70 -12.50
CA ARG A 83 1.53 6.60 -13.37
C ARG A 83 1.19 5.23 -12.82
N MET A 84 1.33 5.00 -11.52
CA MET A 84 0.89 3.78 -10.85
C MET A 84 -0.60 3.55 -11.07
N SER A 85 -1.42 4.59 -10.90
CA SER A 85 -2.87 4.48 -11.08
C SER A 85 -3.25 4.16 -12.52
N ASN A 86 -2.53 4.72 -13.51
CA ASN A 86 -2.72 4.34 -14.91
C ASN A 86 -2.32 2.87 -15.14
N ASP A 87 -1.12 2.49 -14.70
CA ASP A 87 -0.61 1.12 -14.84
C ASP A 87 -1.54 0.09 -14.19
N TYR A 88 -2.14 0.45 -13.04
CA TYR A 88 -3.11 -0.39 -12.32
C TYR A 88 -4.33 -0.74 -13.16
N LEU A 89 -4.76 0.17 -14.04
CA LEU A 89 -5.93 0.00 -14.91
C LEU A 89 -5.62 -0.78 -16.19
N VAL A 90 -4.40 -0.63 -16.73
CA VAL A 90 -4.09 -1.09 -18.09
C VAL A 90 -3.16 -2.30 -18.14
N LYS A 91 -2.41 -2.59 -17.07
CA LYS A 91 -1.50 -3.75 -17.03
C LYS A 91 -2.16 -4.93 -16.34
N ASP A 92 -1.75 -6.13 -16.72
CA ASP A 92 -2.01 -7.33 -15.93
C ASP A 92 -0.92 -7.49 -14.86
N TRP A 93 -1.13 -6.85 -13.71
CA TRP A 93 -0.12 -6.70 -12.66
C TRP A 93 -0.30 -7.67 -11.48
N LYS A 94 -1.41 -8.40 -11.40
CA LYS A 94 -1.79 -9.11 -10.16
C LYS A 94 -0.78 -10.15 -9.71
N GLU A 95 -0.11 -10.82 -10.66
CA GLU A 95 0.97 -11.78 -10.39
C GLU A 95 2.29 -11.07 -10.03
N TYR A 96 2.57 -9.93 -10.68
CA TYR A 96 3.79 -9.14 -10.54
C TYR A 96 3.47 -7.65 -10.25
N PRO A 97 3.08 -7.30 -9.02
CA PRO A 97 2.75 -5.91 -8.65
C PRO A 97 3.87 -4.91 -8.92
N GLU A 98 5.12 -5.36 -8.90
CA GLU A 98 6.33 -4.57 -9.20
C GLU A 98 6.38 -4.08 -10.65
N SER A 99 5.55 -4.63 -11.54
CA SER A 99 5.35 -4.10 -12.90
C SER A 99 4.68 -2.72 -12.92
N LEU A 100 4.01 -2.33 -11.83
CA LEU A 100 3.40 -1.02 -11.66
C LEU A 100 4.46 0.04 -11.33
N TYR A 101 4.42 1.18 -12.00
CA TYR A 101 5.37 2.25 -11.75
C TYR A 101 5.35 2.71 -10.28
N GLY A 102 6.51 2.70 -9.61
CA GLY A 102 6.63 3.13 -8.21
C GLY A 102 6.28 2.06 -7.17
N ILE A 103 5.91 0.85 -7.59
CA ILE A 103 5.72 -0.31 -6.72
C ILE A 103 7.01 -1.13 -6.70
N GLY A 104 7.60 -1.27 -5.52
CA GLY A 104 8.74 -2.13 -5.27
C GLY A 104 8.40 -3.22 -4.25
N LYS A 105 9.43 -3.96 -3.81
CA LYS A 105 9.29 -5.10 -2.89
C LYS A 105 8.40 -4.80 -1.67
N TYR A 106 8.58 -3.66 -1.01
CA TYR A 106 7.75 -3.26 0.13
C TYR A 106 6.23 -3.31 -0.15
N ALA A 107 5.81 -2.66 -1.24
CA ALA A 107 4.39 -2.58 -1.59
C ALA A 107 3.86 -3.91 -2.16
N SER A 108 4.70 -4.66 -2.88
CA SER A 108 4.36 -6.01 -3.35
C SER A 108 4.16 -6.98 -2.18
N ASP A 109 5.07 -7.00 -1.21
CA ASP A 109 4.94 -7.82 0.00
C ASP A 109 3.68 -7.43 0.78
N ALA A 110 3.40 -6.13 0.92
CA ALA A 110 2.17 -5.65 1.54
C ALA A 110 0.92 -6.14 0.80
N TYR A 111 0.88 -6.09 -0.53
CA TYR A 111 -0.23 -6.63 -1.31
C TYR A 111 -0.42 -8.13 -1.09
N ARG A 112 0.68 -8.92 -1.12
CA ARG A 112 0.63 -10.37 -0.87
C ARG A 112 0.13 -10.70 0.53
N ILE A 113 0.58 -9.95 1.53
CA ILE A 113 0.17 -10.15 2.93
C ILE A 113 -1.29 -9.76 3.14
N PHE A 114 -1.68 -8.56 2.72
CA PHE A 114 -2.96 -7.99 3.12
C PHE A 114 -4.08 -8.32 2.14
N CYS A 115 -3.83 -8.26 0.83
CA CYS A 115 -4.89 -8.42 -0.18
C CYS A 115 -5.09 -9.87 -0.60
N THR A 116 -4.03 -10.65 -0.84
CA THR A 116 -4.17 -12.01 -1.40
C THR A 116 -4.10 -13.12 -0.34
N GLY A 117 -3.46 -12.86 0.80
CA GLY A 117 -3.23 -13.87 1.83
C GLY A 117 -2.05 -14.79 1.53
N ASP A 118 -1.27 -14.47 0.51
CA ASP A 118 -0.01 -15.14 0.17
C ASP A 118 1.14 -14.69 1.10
N TRP A 119 0.85 -14.53 2.39
CA TRP A 119 1.82 -14.02 3.36
C TRP A 119 2.93 -15.04 3.66
N ARG A 120 2.73 -16.33 3.39
CA ARG A 120 3.74 -17.38 3.62
C ARG A 120 4.86 -17.37 2.59
N SER A 121 4.62 -16.85 1.38
CA SER A 121 5.61 -16.81 0.29
C SER A 121 6.51 -15.58 0.36
N VAL A 122 6.24 -14.64 1.27
CA VAL A 122 6.98 -13.38 1.36
C VAL A 122 7.99 -13.35 2.51
N ASP A 123 9.07 -12.62 2.27
CA ASP A 123 10.10 -12.27 3.24
C ASP A 123 10.28 -10.73 3.24
N PRO A 124 9.50 -9.99 4.04
CA PRO A 124 9.55 -8.54 4.05
C PRO A 124 10.89 -8.01 4.58
N LYS A 125 11.26 -6.80 4.15
CA LYS A 125 12.44 -6.08 4.65
C LYS A 125 12.08 -4.78 5.36
N ASP A 126 10.83 -4.35 5.24
CA ASP A 126 10.31 -3.19 5.94
C ASP A 126 10.04 -3.55 7.40
N HIS A 127 10.47 -2.69 8.33
CA HIS A 127 10.38 -2.96 9.76
C HIS A 127 8.94 -3.21 10.21
N ALA A 128 7.99 -2.36 9.78
CA ALA A 128 6.60 -2.48 10.21
C ALA A 128 5.92 -3.72 9.61
N LEU A 129 6.22 -4.06 8.35
CA LEU A 129 5.77 -5.33 7.76
C LEU A 129 6.37 -6.54 8.47
N ASN A 130 7.64 -6.48 8.88
CA ASN A 130 8.29 -7.56 9.61
C ASN A 130 7.64 -7.82 10.97
N ASP A 131 7.30 -6.75 11.70
CA ASP A 131 6.57 -6.85 12.97
C ASP A 131 5.22 -7.56 12.77
N TYR A 132 4.43 -7.10 11.79
CA TYR A 132 3.14 -7.72 11.47
C TYR A 132 3.29 -9.17 11.01
N HIS A 133 4.26 -9.46 10.12
CA HIS A 133 4.47 -10.79 9.57
C HIS A 133 4.91 -11.81 10.62
N THR A 134 5.82 -11.41 11.51
CA THR A 134 6.28 -12.24 12.64
C THR A 134 5.13 -12.52 13.60
N TRP A 135 4.36 -11.50 13.95
CA TRP A 135 3.16 -11.67 14.77
C TRP A 135 2.15 -12.61 14.11
N LEU A 136 1.88 -12.47 12.82
CA LEU A 136 0.96 -13.32 12.07
C LEU A 136 1.39 -14.79 12.06
N LYS A 137 2.68 -15.07 11.90
CA LYS A 137 3.24 -16.43 12.03
C LYS A 137 2.92 -17.04 13.39
N ASN A 138 3.25 -16.32 14.46
CA ASN A 138 3.03 -16.77 15.84
C ASN A 138 1.55 -17.03 16.15
N GLU A 139 0.64 -16.16 15.69
CA GLU A 139 -0.80 -16.34 15.90
C GLU A 139 -1.37 -17.52 15.11
N THR A 140 -0.81 -17.81 13.94
CA THR A 140 -1.23 -18.98 13.15
C THR A 140 -0.80 -20.28 13.82
N GLU A 141 0.44 -20.36 14.29
CA GLU A 141 0.96 -21.55 14.99
C GLU A 141 0.22 -21.86 16.30
N LYS A 142 -0.25 -20.85 17.02
CA LYS A 142 -1.07 -21.06 18.22
C LYS A 142 -2.43 -21.67 17.89
N ARG A 143 -3.05 -21.23 16.79
CA ARG A 143 -4.34 -21.76 16.32
C ARG A 143 -4.23 -23.20 15.85
N ASP A 144 -3.15 -23.55 15.15
CA ASP A 144 -2.94 -24.92 14.65
C ASP A 144 -2.63 -25.93 15.76
N LYS A 145 -2.25 -25.46 16.97
CA LYS A 145 -1.97 -26.28 18.16
C LYS A 145 -3.17 -26.42 19.11
N THR A 146 -4.27 -25.73 18.85
CA THR A 146 -5.50 -25.73 19.68
C THR A 146 -6.62 -26.46 18.97
#